data_AF-A0A3M4TN25-F1
#
_entry.id   AF-A0A3M4TN25-F1
#
_cell.length_a   1.000
_cell.length_b   1.000
_cell.length_c   1.000
_cell.angle_alpha   90.00
_cell.angle_beta   90.00
_cell.angle_gamma   90.00
#
_symmetry.space_group_name_H-M   'P 1'
#
loop_
_entity.id
_entity.type
_entity.pdbx_description
1 polymer ?
#
loop_
_entity_poly.entity_id
_entity_poly.type
_entity_poly.pdbx_seq_one_letter_code
_entity_poly.pdbx_strand_id
1 'polypeptide(L)'
;MTTHTFKPDMPPPGKVFGPVAWMRQNLFSSWINTLLTLFSLYLIYLVVPPILSWALLDANWIGTTKEDCTKAGACWVFIEQRFGQFMYGYFPNELRWRVDLTAILAIVGAAPLFISKFPRKAVYGICFLLIYPVVAFYLLHGGAFGLTNVPTSQWGGLMLTLVIATVGIVGALPLGILLALGRRSNMPAVRVVCVTFIEFWRGVPLITVLFMSSVMLPLFMPEGMNFDKLLRALIGVILFQSAYIAEVVRGGMQAIPKGQYEAASAMGLGYWRAMGLVILPQALKMVIPGIVNTFIALFKDTSLVIIIGLFDLLNSVKQATADPAWLGMATEGYVFAALVFWIFCFGMSRYSMHLEHKLDTGHKR
;
A
#
# COMPACT_ATOMS: atom_id res chain seq x y z
N MET A 1 -50.15 34.26 -29.86
CA MET A 1 -49.90 33.11 -28.97
C MET A 1 -49.92 31.85 -29.82
N THR A 2 -48.76 31.27 -30.12
CA THR A 2 -48.65 30.00 -30.81
C THR A 2 -48.78 28.87 -29.79
N THR A 3 -49.91 28.17 -29.83
CA THR A 3 -50.22 27.07 -28.92
C THR A 3 -49.27 25.91 -29.20
N HIS A 4 -48.42 25.57 -28.23
CA HIS A 4 -47.50 24.44 -28.33
C HIS A 4 -48.30 23.13 -28.30
N THR A 5 -48.37 22.41 -29.42
CA THR A 5 -49.04 21.10 -29.49
C THR A 5 -48.10 20.02 -28.96
N PHE A 6 -48.47 19.42 -27.82
CA PHE A 6 -47.74 18.28 -27.27
C PHE A 6 -47.90 17.08 -28.20
N LYS A 7 -46.78 16.48 -28.62
CA LYS A 7 -46.79 15.20 -29.33
C LYS A 7 -47.23 14.10 -28.34
N PRO A 8 -47.94 13.06 -28.81
CA PRO A 8 -48.33 11.94 -27.95
C PRO A 8 -47.09 11.29 -27.32
N ASP A 9 -47.16 11.01 -26.02
CA ASP A 9 -46.09 10.36 -25.28
C ASP A 9 -45.78 8.99 -25.91
N MET A 10 -44.55 8.82 -26.39
CA MET A 10 -44.09 7.51 -26.83
C MET A 10 -44.03 6.57 -25.62
N PRO A 11 -44.47 5.31 -25.75
CA PRO A 11 -44.33 4.36 -24.65
C PRO A 11 -42.86 4.29 -24.23
N PRO A 12 -42.56 4.23 -22.91
CA PRO A 12 -41.19 4.15 -22.43
C PRO A 12 -40.52 2.96 -23.13
N PRO A 13 -39.30 3.12 -23.69
CA PRO A 13 -38.62 2.03 -24.36
C PRO A 13 -38.61 0.83 -23.42
N GLY A 14 -39.15 -0.29 -23.90
CA GLY A 14 -39.28 -1.49 -23.09
C GLY A 14 -37.95 -1.77 -22.42
N LYS A 15 -37.92 -1.79 -21.08
CA LYS A 15 -36.68 -2.02 -20.33
C LYS A 15 -36.18 -3.41 -20.73
N VAL A 16 -35.17 -3.46 -21.60
CA VAL A 16 -34.66 -4.72 -22.14
C VAL A 16 -33.77 -5.36 -21.07
N PHE A 17 -34.40 -6.03 -20.10
CA PHE A 17 -33.69 -6.80 -19.10
C PHE A 17 -33.36 -8.19 -19.66
N GLY A 18 -32.08 -8.51 -19.75
CA GLY A 18 -31.61 -9.85 -20.11
C GLY A 18 -30.12 -9.86 -20.49
N PRO A 19 -29.39 -10.96 -20.27
CA PRO A 19 -27.96 -11.06 -20.61
C PRO A 19 -27.67 -10.75 -22.08
N VAL A 20 -28.52 -11.24 -22.99
CA VAL A 20 -28.37 -11.02 -24.44
C VAL A 20 -28.61 -9.55 -24.82
N ALA A 21 -29.61 -8.92 -24.22
CA ALA A 21 -29.89 -7.50 -24.43
C ALA A 21 -28.77 -6.62 -23.92
N TRP A 22 -28.25 -6.94 -22.73
CA TRP A 22 -27.09 -6.26 -22.16
C TRP A 22 -25.86 -6.40 -23.06
N MET A 23 -25.58 -7.60 -23.59
CA MET A 23 -24.45 -7.82 -24.51
C MET A 23 -24.63 -7.02 -25.81
N ARG A 24 -25.82 -6.99 -26.41
CA ARG A 24 -26.08 -6.18 -27.60
C ARG A 24 -25.89 -4.68 -27.34
N GLN A 25 -26.28 -4.20 -26.17
CA GLN A 25 -26.17 -2.78 -25.81
C GLN A 25 -24.77 -2.36 -25.37
N ASN A 26 -23.99 -3.24 -24.74
CA ASN A 26 -22.69 -2.89 -24.16
C ASN A 26 -21.50 -3.37 -25.02
N LEU A 27 -21.56 -4.59 -25.56
CA LEU A 27 -20.47 -5.20 -26.32
C LEU A 27 -20.63 -5.02 -27.84
N PHE A 28 -21.86 -5.12 -28.34
CA PHE A 28 -22.15 -5.13 -29.79
C PHE A 28 -22.98 -3.93 -30.27
N SER A 29 -22.88 -2.78 -29.59
CA SER A 29 -23.73 -1.61 -29.87
C SER A 29 -23.38 -0.86 -31.15
N SER A 30 -22.16 -1.04 -31.65
CA SER A 30 -21.69 -0.49 -32.93
C SER A 30 -20.79 -1.50 -33.63
N TRP A 31 -20.52 -1.28 -34.92
CA TRP A 31 -19.59 -2.13 -35.67
C TRP A 31 -18.16 -2.07 -35.10
N ILE A 32 -17.73 -0.89 -34.60
CA ILE A 32 -16.45 -0.70 -33.92
C ILE A 32 -16.42 -1.50 -32.60
N ASN A 33 -17.47 -1.39 -31.78
CA ASN A 33 -17.54 -2.10 -30.49
C ASN A 33 -17.58 -3.62 -30.71
N THR A 34 -18.26 -4.08 -31.77
CA THR A 34 -18.27 -5.49 -32.17
C THR A 34 -16.87 -5.96 -32.55
N LEU A 35 -16.14 -5.20 -33.37
CA LEU A 35 -14.77 -5.54 -33.76
C LEU A 35 -13.82 -5.54 -32.56
N LEU A 36 -13.91 -4.53 -31.68
CA LEU A 36 -13.13 -4.46 -30.44
C LEU A 36 -13.45 -5.63 -29.49
N THR A 37 -14.73 -6.01 -29.38
CA THR A 37 -15.14 -7.15 -28.56
C THR A 37 -14.57 -8.45 -29.11
N LEU A 38 -14.69 -8.70 -30.42
CA LEU A 38 -14.13 -9.89 -31.07
C LEU A 38 -12.61 -9.94 -30.96
N PHE A 39 -11.93 -8.80 -31.16
CA PHE A 39 -10.49 -8.68 -30.97
C PHE A 39 -10.07 -8.95 -29.52
N SER A 40 -10.82 -8.43 -28.54
CA SER A 40 -10.55 -8.67 -27.12
C SER A 40 -10.76 -10.14 -26.74
N LEU A 41 -11.82 -10.77 -27.26
CA LEU A 41 -12.05 -12.21 -27.06
C LEU A 41 -10.95 -13.07 -27.71
N TYR A 42 -10.50 -12.69 -28.90
CA TYR A 42 -9.37 -13.34 -29.55
C TYR A 42 -8.07 -13.21 -28.74
N LEU A 43 -7.79 -12.01 -28.21
CA LEU A 43 -6.64 -11.78 -27.33
C LEU A 43 -6.74 -12.61 -26.04
N ILE A 44 -7.92 -12.67 -25.41
CA ILE A 44 -8.17 -13.52 -24.25
C ILE A 44 -7.91 -14.99 -24.58
N TYR A 45 -8.38 -15.46 -25.74
CA TYR A 45 -8.15 -16.83 -26.21
C TYR A 45 -6.67 -17.13 -26.48
N LEU A 46 -5.88 -16.16 -26.94
CA LEU A 46 -4.44 -16.33 -27.13
C LEU A 46 -3.64 -16.29 -25.82
N VAL A 47 -4.11 -15.56 -24.82
CA VAL A 47 -3.34 -15.29 -23.58
C VAL A 47 -3.74 -16.19 -22.43
N VAL A 48 -5.05 -16.35 -22.17
CA VAL A 48 -5.53 -17.01 -20.96
C VAL A 48 -5.29 -18.53 -20.98
N PRO A 49 -5.63 -19.29 -22.05
CA PRO A 49 -5.40 -20.73 -22.06
C PRO A 49 -3.92 -21.12 -21.89
N PRO A 50 -2.93 -20.51 -22.57
CA PRO A 50 -1.51 -20.82 -22.33
C PRO A 50 -1.02 -20.48 -20.92
N ILE A 51 -1.53 -19.39 -20.33
CA ILE A 51 -1.20 -19.04 -18.94
C ILE A 51 -1.77 -20.09 -17.97
N LEU A 52 -3.02 -20.52 -18.18
CA LEU A 52 -3.65 -21.53 -17.32
C LEU A 52 -3.00 -22.91 -17.50
N SER A 53 -2.60 -23.27 -18.71
CA SER A 53 -1.89 -24.53 -18.94
C SER A 53 -0.53 -24.51 -18.26
N TRP A 54 0.25 -23.44 -18.44
CA TRP A 54 1.54 -23.27 -17.77
C TRP A 54 1.41 -23.23 -16.24
N ALA A 55 0.47 -22.43 -15.70
CA ALA A 55 0.39 -22.18 -14.26
C ALA A 55 -0.27 -23.32 -13.47
N LEU A 56 -1.22 -24.05 -14.06
CA LEU A 56 -2.05 -25.02 -13.32
C LEU A 56 -1.98 -26.43 -13.90
N LEU A 57 -2.27 -26.60 -15.20
CA LEU A 57 -2.48 -27.93 -15.79
C LEU A 57 -1.17 -28.70 -15.97
N ASP A 58 -0.18 -28.06 -16.58
CA ASP A 58 1.13 -28.62 -16.89
C ASP A 58 2.16 -28.28 -15.81
N ALA A 59 1.74 -27.77 -14.67
CA ALA A 59 2.63 -27.36 -13.59
C ALA A 59 3.10 -28.54 -12.71
N ASN A 60 4.29 -28.37 -12.13
CA ASN A 60 4.91 -29.29 -11.18
C ASN A 60 4.73 -28.75 -9.76
N TRP A 61 3.97 -29.48 -8.93
CA TRP A 61 3.57 -29.05 -7.58
C TRP A 61 4.29 -29.79 -6.45
N ILE A 62 4.88 -30.95 -6.73
CA ILE A 62 5.47 -31.83 -5.73
C ILE A 62 6.89 -32.13 -6.18
N GLY A 63 7.86 -31.92 -5.29
CA GLY A 63 9.27 -32.20 -5.54
C GLY A 63 10.16 -31.60 -4.45
N THR A 64 11.45 -31.87 -4.56
CA THR A 64 12.48 -31.35 -3.65
C THR A 64 13.61 -30.66 -4.38
N THR A 65 13.87 -31.05 -5.62
CA THR A 65 14.92 -30.47 -6.44
C THR A 65 14.39 -29.97 -7.77
N LYS A 66 15.26 -29.29 -8.53
CA LYS A 66 14.92 -28.78 -9.87
C LYS A 66 14.63 -29.93 -10.85
N GLU A 67 15.31 -31.05 -10.70
CA GLU A 67 15.17 -32.23 -11.58
C GLU A 67 13.76 -32.85 -11.51
N ASP A 68 13.03 -32.62 -10.41
CA ASP A 68 11.65 -33.08 -10.24
C ASP A 68 10.66 -32.30 -11.13
N CYS A 69 11.05 -31.13 -11.65
CA CYS A 69 10.24 -30.31 -12.55
C CYS A 69 10.32 -30.81 -14.00
N THR A 70 9.63 -31.92 -14.23
CA THR A 70 9.66 -32.67 -15.51
C THR A 70 8.64 -32.20 -16.54
N LYS A 71 7.51 -31.62 -16.11
CA LYS A 71 6.50 -31.08 -17.04
C LYS A 71 6.93 -29.73 -17.62
N ALA A 72 6.36 -29.40 -18.78
CA ALA A 72 6.65 -28.16 -19.51
C ALA A 72 6.08 -26.87 -18.88
N GLY A 73 5.18 -26.99 -17.89
CA GLY A 73 4.60 -25.84 -17.19
C GLY A 73 5.47 -25.33 -16.04
N ALA A 74 4.86 -24.51 -15.17
CA ALA A 74 5.51 -23.86 -14.05
C ALA A 74 6.09 -24.86 -13.03
N CYS A 75 7.28 -24.58 -12.54
CA CYS A 75 7.91 -25.34 -11.45
C CYS A 75 7.58 -24.71 -10.09
N TRP A 76 6.40 -24.99 -9.52
CA TRP A 76 5.99 -24.46 -8.21
C TRP A 76 6.81 -25.03 -7.04
N VAL A 77 7.48 -26.16 -7.25
CA VAL A 77 8.47 -26.73 -6.31
C VAL A 77 9.53 -25.69 -5.94
N PHE A 78 9.98 -24.85 -6.88
CA PHE A 78 10.92 -23.77 -6.60
C PHE A 78 10.39 -22.81 -5.53
N ILE A 79 9.11 -22.44 -5.63
CA ILE A 79 8.46 -21.53 -4.68
C ILE A 79 8.30 -22.22 -3.33
N GLU A 80 7.90 -23.48 -3.30
CA GLU A 80 7.73 -24.25 -2.05
C GLU A 80 9.06 -24.37 -1.30
N GLN A 81 10.13 -24.79 -1.98
CA GLN A 81 11.46 -24.96 -1.37
C GLN A 81 12.08 -23.63 -0.91
N ARG A 82 11.73 -22.52 -1.57
CA ARG A 82 12.22 -21.17 -1.22
C ARG A 82 11.22 -20.34 -0.41
N PHE A 83 10.06 -20.89 -0.04
CA PHE A 83 8.98 -20.14 0.59
C PHE A 83 9.42 -19.45 1.89
N GLY A 84 10.19 -20.17 2.72
CA GLY A 84 10.75 -19.60 3.96
C GLY A 84 11.67 -18.40 3.69
N GLN A 85 12.49 -18.45 2.64
CA GLN A 85 13.35 -17.32 2.25
C GLN A 85 12.52 -16.15 1.71
N PHE A 86 11.44 -16.42 0.97
CA PHE A 86 10.57 -15.36 0.45
C PHE A 86 9.74 -14.69 1.53
N MET A 87 9.32 -15.41 2.57
CA MET A 87 8.52 -14.85 3.66
C MET A 87 9.38 -14.16 4.73
N TYR A 88 10.50 -14.78 5.12
CA TYR A 88 11.28 -14.38 6.29
C TYR A 88 12.70 -13.90 5.95
N GLY A 89 13.15 -14.02 4.70
CA GLY A 89 14.52 -13.71 4.31
C GLY A 89 15.54 -14.63 5.00
N TYR A 90 16.51 -14.02 5.68
CA TYR A 90 17.57 -14.72 6.42
C TYR A 90 17.26 -14.90 7.91
N PHE A 91 16.01 -14.66 8.32
CA PHE A 91 15.62 -14.80 9.72
C PHE A 91 15.78 -16.25 10.18
N PRO A 92 16.43 -16.50 11.34
CA PRO A 92 16.71 -17.86 11.81
C PRO A 92 15.44 -18.71 11.95
N ASN A 93 15.51 -19.96 11.48
CA ASN A 93 14.34 -20.85 11.34
C ASN A 93 13.61 -21.06 12.68
N GLU A 94 14.37 -21.30 13.75
CA GLU A 94 13.89 -21.51 15.11
C GLU A 94 13.24 -20.27 15.74
N LEU A 95 13.45 -19.08 15.16
CA LEU A 95 12.89 -17.83 15.64
C LEU A 95 11.76 -17.28 14.75
N ARG A 96 11.43 -17.94 13.63
CA ARG A 96 10.38 -17.47 12.68
C ARG A 96 9.01 -17.29 13.32
N TRP A 97 8.70 -18.05 14.38
CA TRP A 97 7.49 -17.89 15.17
C TRP A 97 7.32 -16.45 15.71
N ARG A 98 8.41 -15.70 15.92
CA ARG A 98 8.35 -14.29 16.35
C ARG A 98 7.78 -13.39 15.25
N VAL A 99 8.12 -13.67 14.00
CA VAL A 99 7.60 -12.96 12.83
C VAL A 99 6.12 -13.28 12.65
N ASP A 100 5.76 -14.56 12.72
CA ASP A 100 4.36 -15.01 12.63
C ASP A 100 3.52 -14.42 13.76
N LEU A 101 4.01 -14.46 14.99
CA LEU A 101 3.34 -13.86 16.15
C LEU A 101 3.17 -12.36 15.97
N THR A 102 4.18 -11.65 15.45
CA THR A 102 4.09 -10.22 15.16
C THR A 102 2.96 -9.95 14.17
N ALA A 103 2.90 -10.70 13.06
CA ALA A 103 1.83 -10.57 12.07
C ALA A 103 0.44 -10.90 12.65
N ILE A 104 0.32 -11.98 13.42
CA ILE A 104 -0.93 -12.39 14.07
C ILE A 104 -1.41 -11.30 15.05
N LEU A 105 -0.51 -10.76 15.89
CA LEU A 105 -0.84 -9.67 16.81
C LEU A 105 -1.26 -8.41 16.06
N ALA A 106 -0.67 -8.12 14.89
CA ALA A 106 -1.08 -7.02 14.03
C ALA A 106 -2.53 -7.21 13.56
N ILE A 107 -2.84 -8.39 13.02
CA ILE A 107 -4.16 -8.71 12.43
C ILE A 107 -5.23 -8.74 13.52
N VAL A 108 -4.99 -9.49 14.60
CA VAL A 108 -5.92 -9.63 15.73
C VAL A 108 -6.09 -8.31 16.46
N GLY A 109 -5.00 -7.56 16.68
CA GLY A 109 -5.06 -6.23 17.30
C GLY A 109 -5.72 -5.17 16.42
N ALA A 110 -5.61 -5.27 15.09
CA ALA A 110 -6.32 -4.38 14.19
C ALA A 110 -7.80 -4.78 14.03
N ALA A 111 -8.18 -6.05 14.22
CA ALA A 111 -9.54 -6.56 14.00
C ALA A 111 -10.66 -5.73 14.70
N PRO A 112 -10.54 -5.32 15.98
CA PRO A 112 -11.52 -4.46 16.63
C PRO A 112 -11.74 -3.11 15.93
N LEU A 113 -10.74 -2.57 15.23
CA LEU A 113 -10.85 -1.33 14.45
C LEU A 113 -11.73 -1.48 13.21
N PHE A 114 -12.11 -2.69 12.82
CA PHE A 114 -13.03 -2.91 11.70
C PHE A 114 -14.48 -3.10 12.17
N ILE A 115 -14.70 -3.39 13.46
CA ILE A 115 -16.03 -3.56 14.05
C ILE A 115 -16.68 -2.17 14.24
N SER A 116 -17.87 -1.97 13.67
CA SER A 116 -18.58 -0.67 13.71
C SER A 116 -19.03 -0.26 15.12
N LYS A 117 -19.40 -1.23 15.95
CA LYS A 117 -19.96 -1.03 17.30
C LYS A 117 -18.91 -1.04 18.42
N PHE A 118 -17.61 -0.99 18.09
CA PHE A 118 -16.56 -1.10 19.10
C PHE A 118 -16.48 0.18 19.96
N PRO A 119 -16.58 0.08 21.30
CA PRO A 119 -16.57 1.24 22.18
C PRO A 119 -15.21 1.94 22.15
N ARG A 120 -15.20 3.28 22.18
CA ARG A 120 -13.97 4.12 22.22
C ARG A 120 -12.93 3.75 21.14
N LYS A 121 -13.40 3.36 19.95
CA LYS A 121 -12.58 2.93 18.81
C LYS A 121 -11.38 3.83 18.50
N ALA A 122 -11.55 5.14 18.55
CA ALA A 122 -10.46 6.09 18.30
C ALA A 122 -9.33 5.97 19.33
N VAL A 123 -9.68 5.84 20.62
CA VAL A 123 -8.71 5.68 21.72
C VAL A 123 -7.95 4.36 21.57
N TYR A 124 -8.68 3.27 21.31
CA TYR A 124 -8.06 1.96 21.07
C TYR A 124 -7.09 2.01 19.88
N GLY A 125 -7.48 2.65 18.77
CA GLY A 125 -6.63 2.80 17.59
C GLY A 125 -5.36 3.60 17.88
N ILE A 126 -5.44 4.67 18.67
CA ILE A 126 -4.26 5.45 19.08
C ILE A 126 -3.36 4.61 19.99
N CYS A 127 -3.91 3.92 20.98
CA CYS A 127 -3.14 3.04 21.86
C CYS A 127 -2.46 1.92 21.06
N PHE A 128 -3.17 1.30 20.13
CA PHE A 128 -2.62 0.27 19.25
C PHE A 128 -1.47 0.84 18.40
N LEU A 129 -1.65 2.00 17.78
CA LEU A 129 -0.62 2.66 16.96
C LEU A 129 0.64 3.00 17.76
N LEU A 130 0.53 3.31 19.05
CA LEU A 130 1.67 3.63 19.91
C LEU A 130 2.34 2.38 20.51
N ILE A 131 1.55 1.40 20.94
CA ILE A 131 2.05 0.22 21.69
C ILE A 131 2.55 -0.86 20.73
N TYR A 132 1.81 -1.15 19.66
CA TYR A 132 2.12 -2.26 18.77
C TYR A 132 3.50 -2.14 18.11
N PRO A 133 3.96 -0.97 17.60
CA PRO A 133 5.31 -0.86 17.04
C PRO A 133 6.42 -1.18 18.03
N VAL A 134 6.23 -0.85 19.32
CA VAL A 134 7.18 -1.18 20.39
C VAL A 134 7.21 -2.69 20.63
N VAL A 135 6.04 -3.32 20.70
CA VAL A 135 5.92 -4.79 20.84
C VAL A 135 6.56 -5.50 19.64
N ALA A 136 6.23 -5.07 18.42
CA ALA A 136 6.78 -5.62 17.18
C ALA A 136 8.30 -5.45 17.12
N PHE A 137 8.84 -4.30 17.54
CA PHE A 137 10.28 -4.07 17.60
C PHE A 137 10.98 -5.09 18.50
N TYR A 138 10.51 -5.29 19.73
CA TYR A 138 11.12 -6.26 20.65
C TYR A 138 10.92 -7.71 20.22
N LEU A 139 9.79 -8.06 19.60
CA LEU A 139 9.58 -9.40 19.04
C LEU A 139 10.54 -9.70 17.89
N LEU A 140 10.72 -8.76 16.97
CA LEU A 140 11.55 -8.98 15.77
C LEU A 140 13.04 -8.81 16.04
N HIS A 141 13.43 -7.78 16.81
CA HIS A 141 14.83 -7.48 17.09
C HIS A 141 15.38 -8.28 18.28
N GLY A 142 14.53 -8.60 19.26
CA GLY A 142 14.96 -9.18 20.53
C GLY A 142 15.82 -8.23 21.37
N GLY A 143 16.70 -8.79 22.20
CA GLY A 143 17.59 -8.03 23.08
C GLY A 143 16.97 -7.62 24.43
N ALA A 144 15.69 -7.98 24.67
CA ALA A 144 14.99 -7.76 25.93
C ALA A 144 14.09 -8.97 26.24
N PHE A 145 13.65 -9.09 27.49
CA PHE A 145 12.70 -10.13 27.94
C PHE A 145 13.16 -11.58 27.66
N GLY A 146 14.48 -11.83 27.66
CA GLY A 146 15.05 -13.15 27.36
C GLY A 146 15.06 -13.53 25.88
N LEU A 147 14.67 -12.62 24.98
CA LEU A 147 14.70 -12.84 23.53
C LEU A 147 16.12 -12.63 23.00
N THR A 148 16.65 -13.63 22.31
CA THR A 148 17.90 -13.52 21.55
C THR A 148 17.84 -12.38 20.54
N ASN A 149 18.92 -11.61 20.43
CA ASN A 149 19.01 -10.51 19.48
C ASN A 149 19.15 -11.05 18.04
N VAL A 150 18.31 -10.56 17.14
CA VAL A 150 18.40 -10.85 15.70
C VAL A 150 18.73 -9.54 14.99
N PRO A 151 19.92 -9.42 14.37
CA PRO A 151 20.31 -8.20 13.70
C PRO A 151 19.40 -7.94 12.50
N THR A 152 19.10 -6.67 12.26
CA THR A 152 18.28 -6.16 11.13
C THR A 152 18.84 -6.56 9.77
N SER A 153 20.13 -6.88 9.68
CA SER A 153 20.76 -7.40 8.45
C SER A 153 20.26 -8.79 8.04
N GLN A 154 19.66 -9.55 8.96
CA GLN A 154 19.06 -10.86 8.68
C GLN A 154 17.56 -10.75 8.33
N TRP A 155 16.96 -9.58 8.48
CA TRP A 155 15.55 -9.37 8.14
C TRP A 155 15.40 -9.33 6.63
N GLY A 156 14.37 -9.99 6.09
CA GLY A 156 14.12 -10.00 4.65
C GLY A 156 12.75 -10.55 4.26
N GLY A 157 12.60 -10.82 2.97
CA GLY A 157 11.36 -11.33 2.38
C GLY A 157 10.18 -10.38 2.52
N LEU A 158 8.98 -10.96 2.48
CA LEU A 158 7.71 -10.27 2.68
C LEU A 158 7.63 -9.60 4.05
N MET A 159 8.23 -10.19 5.09
CA MET A 159 8.32 -9.56 6.41
C MET A 159 8.96 -8.17 6.29
N LEU A 160 10.13 -8.06 5.65
CA LEU A 160 10.82 -6.77 5.54
C LEU A 160 9.99 -5.76 4.73
N THR A 161 9.37 -6.20 3.64
CA THR A 161 8.42 -5.41 2.84
C THR A 161 7.31 -4.83 3.73
N LEU A 162 6.68 -5.67 4.57
CA LEU A 162 5.60 -5.25 5.47
C LEU A 162 6.09 -4.32 6.60
N VAL A 163 7.29 -4.57 7.14
CA VAL A 163 7.90 -3.69 8.15
C VAL A 163 8.14 -2.30 7.58
N ILE A 164 8.77 -2.19 6.41
CA ILE A 164 9.07 -0.91 5.76
C ILE A 164 7.77 -0.17 5.43
N ALA A 165 6.79 -0.87 4.84
CA ALA A 165 5.50 -0.26 4.51
C ALA A 165 4.78 0.24 5.77
N THR A 166 4.67 -0.59 6.81
CA THR A 166 3.93 -0.24 8.03
C THR A 166 4.61 0.90 8.80
N VAL A 167 5.92 0.81 9.03
CA VAL A 167 6.67 1.85 9.75
C VAL A 167 6.70 3.15 8.95
N GLY A 168 6.90 3.06 7.64
CA GLY A 168 6.85 4.21 6.73
C GLY A 168 5.52 4.93 6.80
N ILE A 169 4.40 4.19 6.76
CA ILE A 169 3.04 4.73 6.87
C ILE A 169 2.80 5.37 8.25
N VAL A 170 3.08 4.63 9.32
CA VAL A 170 2.82 5.05 10.70
C VAL A 170 3.64 6.30 11.07
N GLY A 171 4.88 6.40 10.58
CA GLY A 171 5.72 7.57 10.78
C GLY A 171 5.35 8.75 9.87
N ALA A 172 5.05 8.49 8.59
CA ALA A 172 4.76 9.54 7.62
C ALA A 172 3.41 10.22 7.83
N LEU A 173 2.40 9.51 8.34
CA LEU A 173 1.07 10.07 8.56
C LEU A 173 1.05 11.26 9.54
N PRO A 174 1.54 11.14 10.79
CA PRO A 174 1.58 12.26 11.72
C PRO A 174 2.49 13.38 11.22
N LEU A 175 3.66 13.05 10.66
CA LEU A 175 4.58 14.05 10.11
C LEU A 175 3.94 14.82 8.94
N GLY A 176 3.25 14.13 8.04
CA GLY A 176 2.53 14.73 6.93
C GLY A 176 1.40 15.64 7.37
N ILE A 177 0.64 15.25 8.41
CA ILE A 177 -0.39 16.11 9.02
C ILE A 177 0.24 17.38 9.59
N LEU A 178 1.34 17.26 10.34
CA LEU A 178 2.04 18.42 10.91
C LEU A 178 2.58 19.36 9.81
N LEU A 179 3.16 18.81 8.74
CA LEU A 179 3.63 19.57 7.58
C LEU A 179 2.50 20.28 6.84
N ALA A 180 1.34 19.63 6.68
CA ALA A 180 0.16 20.22 6.06
C ALA A 180 -0.37 21.42 6.87
N LEU A 181 -0.44 21.27 8.20
CA LEU A 181 -0.83 22.34 9.11
C LEU A 181 0.19 23.49 9.10
N GLY A 182 1.49 23.17 9.15
CA GLY A 182 2.58 24.14 9.09
C GLY A 182 2.58 24.96 7.81
N ARG A 183 2.31 24.33 6.65
CA ARG A 183 2.16 25.02 5.34
C ARG A 183 1.00 26.03 5.32
N ARG A 184 -0.01 25.85 6.17
CA ARG A 184 -1.17 26.75 6.31
C ARG A 184 -1.02 27.76 7.46
N SER A 185 0.12 27.78 8.15
CA SER A 185 0.38 28.71 9.25
C SER A 185 0.47 30.16 8.78
N ASN A 186 0.05 31.08 9.64
CA ASN A 186 0.24 32.53 9.44
C ASN A 186 1.69 32.97 9.73
N MET A 187 2.48 32.14 10.42
CA MET A 187 3.89 32.43 10.69
C MET A 187 4.72 32.16 9.42
N PRO A 188 5.34 33.20 8.82
CA PRO A 188 6.01 33.05 7.53
C PRO A 188 7.18 32.06 7.59
N ALA A 189 7.94 32.04 8.69
CA ALA A 189 9.07 31.10 8.86
C ALA A 189 8.61 29.62 8.82
N VAL A 190 7.58 29.27 9.60
CA VAL A 190 7.03 27.89 9.63
C VAL A 190 6.50 27.50 8.27
N ARG A 191 5.74 28.40 7.63
CA ARG A 191 5.19 28.18 6.30
C ARG A 191 6.28 27.92 5.26
N VAL A 192 7.32 28.75 5.23
CA VAL A 192 8.44 28.59 4.27
C VAL A 192 9.15 27.27 4.49
N VAL A 193 9.49 26.91 5.73
CA VAL A 193 10.16 25.63 6.03
C VAL A 193 9.31 24.44 5.56
N CYS A 194 8.01 24.43 5.88
CA CYS A 194 7.13 23.34 5.44
C CYS A 194 6.94 23.30 3.92
N VAL A 195 6.78 24.44 3.26
CA VAL A 195 6.65 24.51 1.79
C VAL A 195 7.92 24.00 1.13
N THR A 196 9.09 24.52 1.52
CA THR A 196 10.37 24.09 0.96
C THR A 196 10.61 22.60 1.17
N PHE A 197 10.33 22.08 2.37
CA PHE A 197 10.40 20.64 2.63
C PHE A 197 9.50 19.85 1.68
N ILE A 198 8.21 20.17 1.61
CA ILE A 198 7.24 19.42 0.81
C ILE A 198 7.62 19.45 -0.68
N GLU A 199 7.94 20.62 -1.23
CA GLU A 199 8.28 20.76 -2.65
C GLU A 199 9.61 20.07 -2.97
N PHE A 200 10.61 20.13 -2.09
CA PHE A 200 11.89 19.44 -2.27
C PHE A 200 11.69 17.92 -2.34
N TRP A 201 11.05 17.33 -1.32
CA TRP A 201 10.90 15.87 -1.24
C TRP A 201 10.01 15.30 -2.34
N ARG A 202 9.03 16.05 -2.83
CA ARG A 202 8.21 15.66 -3.99
C ARG A 202 8.92 15.82 -5.33
N GLY A 203 9.97 16.65 -5.38
CA GLY A 203 10.79 16.88 -6.57
C GLY A 203 11.91 15.86 -6.77
N VAL A 204 12.26 15.07 -5.74
CA VAL A 204 13.36 14.10 -5.78
C VAL A 204 12.81 12.67 -5.90
N PRO A 205 13.39 11.77 -6.73
CA PRO A 205 12.99 10.37 -6.76
C PRO A 205 13.33 9.61 -5.47
N LEU A 206 12.44 8.72 -5.00
CA LEU A 206 12.69 7.91 -3.79
C LEU A 206 13.95 7.04 -3.91
N ILE A 207 14.25 6.51 -5.10
CA ILE A 207 15.47 5.72 -5.32
C ILE A 207 16.74 6.54 -4.98
N THR A 208 16.76 7.83 -5.34
CA THR A 208 17.86 8.75 -5.02
C THR A 208 17.96 8.98 -3.53
N VAL A 209 16.82 9.17 -2.85
CA VAL A 209 16.78 9.31 -1.38
C VAL A 209 17.40 8.10 -0.70
N LEU A 210 16.98 6.89 -1.09
CA LEU A 210 17.46 5.64 -0.50
C LEU A 210 18.96 5.46 -0.75
N PHE A 211 19.42 5.72 -1.98
CA PHE A 211 20.83 5.66 -2.31
C PHE A 211 21.66 6.69 -1.52
N MET A 212 21.21 7.93 -1.44
CA MET A 212 21.91 8.99 -0.69
C MET A 212 21.96 8.68 0.81
N SER A 213 20.86 8.23 1.42
CA SER A 213 20.83 7.89 2.84
C SER A 213 21.65 6.64 3.18
N SER A 214 21.71 5.68 2.26
CA SER A 214 22.31 4.36 2.53
C SER A 214 23.76 4.24 2.10
N VAL A 215 24.18 4.96 1.05
CA VAL A 215 25.51 4.88 0.45
C VAL A 215 26.31 6.16 0.66
N MET A 216 25.72 7.34 0.43
CA MET A 216 26.47 8.60 0.48
C MET A 216 26.61 9.17 1.89
N LEU A 217 25.56 9.14 2.72
CA LEU A 217 25.62 9.66 4.10
C LEU A 217 26.74 9.00 4.93
N PRO A 218 26.98 7.67 4.84
CA PRO A 218 28.13 7.04 5.46
C PRO A 218 29.50 7.59 5.02
N LEU A 219 29.63 8.27 3.89
CA LEU A 219 30.93 8.82 3.50
C LEU A 219 31.27 10.12 4.25
N PHE A 220 30.27 10.75 4.86
CA PHE A 220 30.40 12.01 5.60
C PHE A 220 30.32 11.83 7.13
N MET A 221 30.09 10.60 7.61
CA MET A 221 30.05 10.28 9.04
C MET A 221 31.44 9.87 9.53
N PRO A 222 31.78 10.15 10.81
CA PRO A 222 33.06 9.73 11.38
C PRO A 222 33.21 8.20 11.39
N GLU A 223 34.43 7.72 11.18
CA GLU A 223 34.76 6.29 11.27
C GLU A 223 34.24 5.69 12.59
N GLY A 224 33.45 4.60 12.48
CA GLY A 224 32.80 3.95 13.63
C GLY A 224 31.33 4.33 13.85
N MET A 225 30.83 5.41 13.24
CA MET A 225 29.40 5.80 13.31
C MET A 225 28.56 5.07 12.25
N ASN A 226 28.48 3.74 12.36
CA ASN A 226 27.73 2.91 11.42
C ASN A 226 26.25 2.78 11.84
N PHE A 227 25.42 3.71 11.34
CA PHE A 227 23.97 3.55 11.48
C PHE A 227 23.46 2.38 10.64
N ASP A 228 22.56 1.61 11.24
CA ASP A 228 21.87 0.49 10.59
C ASP A 228 21.25 0.90 9.23
N LYS A 229 21.39 0.02 8.24
CA LYS A 229 20.92 0.28 6.86
C LYS A 229 19.40 0.42 6.82
N LEU A 230 18.68 -0.44 7.54
CA LEU A 230 17.22 -0.41 7.58
C LEU A 230 16.73 0.87 8.26
N LEU A 231 17.34 1.28 9.38
CA LEU A 231 16.99 2.53 10.06
C LEU A 231 17.10 3.75 9.13
N ARG A 232 18.20 3.87 8.38
CA ARG A 232 18.40 4.99 7.43
C ARG A 232 17.41 4.96 6.28
N ALA A 233 17.09 3.77 5.77
CA ALA A 233 16.06 3.59 4.77
C ALA A 233 14.68 4.02 5.29
N LEU A 234 14.31 3.60 6.51
CA LEU A 234 13.04 3.96 7.16
C LEU A 234 12.90 5.46 7.36
N ILE A 235 13.96 6.15 7.82
CA ILE A 235 13.94 7.62 7.96
C ILE A 235 13.72 8.29 6.60
N GLY A 236 14.47 7.87 5.56
CA GLY A 236 14.31 8.40 4.21
C GLY A 236 12.90 8.20 3.65
N VAL A 237 12.34 7.01 3.85
CA VAL A 237 10.96 6.66 3.48
C VAL A 237 9.95 7.53 4.22
N ILE A 238 10.09 7.71 5.54
CA ILE A 238 9.17 8.52 6.36
C ILE A 238 9.18 9.97 5.88
N LEU A 239 10.37 10.56 5.66
CA LEU A 239 10.50 11.94 5.20
C LEU A 239 9.90 12.13 3.81
N PHE A 240 10.27 11.27 2.86
CA PHE A 240 9.73 11.30 1.50
C PHE A 240 8.19 11.14 1.53
N GLN A 241 7.71 10.13 2.22
CA GLN A 241 6.29 9.80 2.23
C GLN A 241 5.43 10.85 2.95
N SER A 242 5.99 11.51 3.98
CA SER A 242 5.30 12.58 4.72
C SER A 242 4.97 13.78 3.83
N ALA A 243 5.79 14.08 2.83
CA ALA A 243 5.54 15.17 1.88
C ALA A 243 4.33 14.90 0.98
N TYR A 244 4.16 13.66 0.52
CA TYR A 244 2.98 13.26 -0.26
C TYR A 244 1.72 13.23 0.61
N ILE A 245 1.82 12.71 1.83
CA ILE A 245 0.69 12.74 2.78
C ILE A 245 0.30 14.18 3.12
N ALA A 246 1.26 15.08 3.30
CA ALA A 246 0.98 16.49 3.58
C ALA A 246 0.11 17.13 2.48
N GLU A 247 0.38 16.80 1.22
CA GLU A 247 -0.40 17.30 0.08
C GLU A 247 -1.80 16.69 0.00
N VAL A 248 -1.92 15.39 0.30
CA VAL A 248 -3.23 14.72 0.40
C VAL A 248 -4.07 15.38 1.50
N VAL A 249 -3.52 15.55 2.71
CA VAL A 249 -4.21 16.20 3.84
C VAL A 249 -4.56 17.65 3.52
N ARG A 250 -3.65 18.40 2.88
CA ARG A 250 -3.91 19.77 2.41
C ARG A 250 -5.09 19.83 1.43
N GLY A 251 -5.15 18.90 0.46
CA GLY A 251 -6.27 18.78 -0.47
C GLY A 251 -7.59 18.52 0.25
N GLY A 252 -7.58 17.66 1.28
CA GLY A 252 -8.74 17.41 2.13
C GLY A 252 -9.22 18.63 2.89
N MET A 253 -8.30 19.40 3.49
CA MET A 253 -8.64 20.63 4.19
C MET A 253 -9.23 21.71 3.26
N GLN A 254 -8.82 21.74 1.99
CA GLN A 254 -9.35 22.65 0.98
C GLN A 254 -10.76 22.28 0.50
N ALA A 255 -11.12 20.99 0.56
CA ALA A 255 -12.46 20.52 0.21
C ALA A 255 -13.52 20.86 1.28
N ILE A 256 -13.10 21.25 2.50
CA ILE A 256 -14.04 21.65 3.56
C ILE A 256 -14.69 22.99 3.21
N PRO A 257 -16.04 23.09 3.22
CA PRO A 257 -16.74 24.36 3.01
C PRO A 257 -16.33 25.43 4.02
N LYS A 258 -16.19 26.67 3.56
CA LYS A 258 -15.82 27.83 4.41
C LYS A 258 -16.74 27.98 5.63
N GLY A 259 -18.02 27.66 5.48
CA GLY A 259 -19.01 27.72 6.57
C GLY A 259 -18.65 26.88 7.81
N GLN A 260 -17.89 25.78 7.67
CA GLN A 260 -17.41 25.00 8.83
C GLN A 260 -16.37 25.77 9.64
N TYR A 261 -15.48 26.51 8.96
CA TYR A 261 -14.50 27.37 9.62
C TYR A 261 -15.18 28.58 10.30
N GLU A 262 -16.16 29.18 9.63
CA GLU A 262 -16.93 30.31 10.16
C GLU A 262 -17.78 29.89 11.36
N ALA A 263 -18.45 28.74 11.30
CA ALA A 263 -19.24 28.19 12.40
C ALA A 263 -18.39 27.88 13.64
N ALA A 264 -17.21 27.25 13.45
CA ALA A 264 -16.28 27.00 14.54
C ALA A 264 -15.80 28.32 15.20
N SER A 265 -15.54 29.34 14.39
CA SER A 265 -15.14 30.66 14.86
C SER A 265 -16.27 31.40 15.58
N ALA A 266 -17.51 31.30 15.09
CA ALA A 266 -18.71 31.86 15.71
C ALA A 266 -19.01 31.24 17.08
N MET A 267 -18.66 29.96 17.28
CA MET A 267 -18.72 29.30 18.58
C MET A 267 -17.53 29.65 19.52
N GLY A 268 -16.65 30.57 19.12
CA GLY A 268 -15.49 30.99 19.91
C GLY A 268 -14.40 29.91 20.04
N LEU A 269 -14.38 28.90 19.15
CA LEU A 269 -13.33 27.89 19.17
C LEU A 269 -12.01 28.50 18.67
N GLY A 270 -10.99 28.50 19.53
CA GLY A 270 -9.63 28.83 19.11
C GLY A 270 -9.09 27.85 18.05
N TYR A 271 -8.06 28.27 17.30
CA TYR A 271 -7.50 27.52 16.14
C TYR A 271 -7.28 26.03 16.42
N TRP A 272 -6.63 25.69 17.52
CA TRP A 272 -6.32 24.29 17.85
C TRP A 272 -7.57 23.44 18.14
N ARG A 273 -8.58 24.04 18.80
CA ARG A 273 -9.86 23.37 19.06
C ARG A 273 -10.67 23.21 17.78
N ALA A 274 -10.76 24.27 16.97
CA ALA A 274 -11.43 24.22 15.68
C ALA A 274 -10.78 23.19 14.75
N MET A 275 -9.44 23.17 14.68
CA MET A 275 -8.70 22.22 13.86
C MET A 275 -8.87 20.78 14.35
N GLY A 276 -8.65 20.52 15.64
CA GLY A 276 -8.67 19.16 16.20
C GLY A 276 -10.07 18.54 16.28
N LEU A 277 -11.11 19.35 16.54
CA LEU A 277 -12.47 18.84 16.79
C LEU A 277 -13.38 18.92 15.57
N VAL A 278 -13.15 19.86 14.65
CA VAL A 278 -14.08 20.14 13.55
C VAL A 278 -13.41 19.87 12.20
N ILE A 279 -12.36 20.60 11.87
CA ILE A 279 -11.82 20.64 10.50
C ILE A 279 -11.01 19.39 10.14
N LEU A 280 -10.01 19.04 10.96
CA LEU A 280 -9.10 17.94 10.64
C LEU A 280 -9.80 16.57 10.59
N PRO A 281 -10.71 16.21 11.51
CA PRO A 281 -11.44 14.94 11.42
C PRO A 281 -12.26 14.82 10.13
N GLN A 282 -12.91 15.91 9.69
CA GLN A 282 -13.68 15.94 8.45
C GLN A 282 -12.75 15.86 7.22
N ALA A 283 -11.66 16.63 7.22
CA ALA A 283 -10.67 16.62 6.14
C ALA A 283 -10.06 15.23 5.95
N LEU A 284 -9.60 14.60 7.05
CA LEU A 284 -9.03 13.25 7.03
C LEU A 284 -10.04 12.23 6.51
N LYS A 285 -11.31 12.32 6.90
CA LYS A 285 -12.38 11.44 6.40
C LYS A 285 -12.53 11.54 4.88
N MET A 286 -12.51 12.74 4.31
CA MET A 286 -12.65 12.94 2.85
C MET A 286 -11.45 12.41 2.05
N VAL A 287 -10.26 12.38 2.64
CA VAL A 287 -9.03 11.97 1.93
C VAL A 287 -8.57 10.56 2.25
N ILE A 288 -9.38 9.75 2.93
CA ILE A 288 -9.10 8.33 3.15
C ILE A 288 -8.69 7.63 1.84
N PRO A 289 -9.38 7.81 0.69
CA PRO A 289 -8.96 7.18 -0.56
C PRO A 289 -7.56 7.62 -1.00
N GLY A 290 -7.24 8.91 -0.85
CA GLY A 290 -5.91 9.44 -1.17
C GLY A 290 -4.82 8.91 -0.24
N ILE A 291 -5.12 8.76 1.06
CA ILE A 291 -4.20 8.16 2.04
C ILE A 291 -3.93 6.70 1.70
N VAL A 292 -4.97 5.90 1.42
CA VAL A 292 -4.81 4.48 1.07
C VAL A 292 -4.08 4.30 -0.26
N ASN A 293 -4.36 5.14 -1.26
CA ASN A 293 -3.60 5.13 -2.52
C ASN A 293 -2.11 5.39 -2.29
N THR A 294 -1.80 6.30 -1.37
CA THR A 294 -0.43 6.59 -0.97
C THR A 294 0.22 5.41 -0.24
N PHE A 295 -0.53 4.66 0.56
CA PHE A 295 -0.04 3.43 1.21
C PHE A 295 0.24 2.31 0.20
N ILE A 296 -0.64 2.15 -0.80
CA ILE A 296 -0.44 1.20 -1.90
C ILE A 296 0.81 1.56 -2.72
N ALA A 297 1.03 2.86 -2.97
CA ALA A 297 2.24 3.33 -3.63
C ALA A 297 3.49 2.99 -2.80
N LEU A 298 3.51 3.34 -1.51
CA LEU A 298 4.62 3.03 -0.62
C LEU A 298 4.91 1.52 -0.54
N PHE A 299 3.88 0.69 -0.46
CA PHE A 299 4.05 -0.77 -0.42
C PHE A 299 4.75 -1.30 -1.68
N LYS A 300 4.47 -0.75 -2.86
CA LYS A 300 5.20 -1.11 -4.08
C LYS A 300 6.62 -0.53 -4.08
N ASP A 301 6.75 0.71 -3.61
CA ASP A 301 8.03 1.43 -3.56
C ASP A 301 9.02 0.80 -2.58
N THR A 302 8.58 -0.02 -1.61
CA THR A 302 9.51 -0.79 -0.77
C THR A 302 10.43 -1.67 -1.60
N SER A 303 10.03 -2.09 -2.80
CA SER A 303 10.89 -2.86 -3.71
C SER A 303 12.15 -2.11 -4.15
N LEU A 304 12.15 -0.77 -4.07
CA LEU A 304 13.33 0.04 -4.41
C LEU A 304 14.49 -0.13 -3.42
N VAL A 305 14.25 -0.71 -2.23
CA VAL A 305 15.33 -1.00 -1.27
C VAL A 305 16.33 -2.05 -1.77
N ILE A 306 16.03 -2.72 -2.88
CA ILE A 306 17.00 -3.53 -3.61
C ILE A 306 18.28 -2.75 -3.94
N ILE A 307 18.19 -1.45 -4.22
CA ILE A 307 19.34 -0.62 -4.60
C ILE A 307 20.37 -0.46 -3.47
N ILE A 308 19.91 -0.60 -2.22
CA ILE A 308 20.75 -0.48 -1.02
C ILE A 308 21.13 -1.86 -0.45
N GLY A 309 20.79 -2.94 -1.18
CA GLY A 309 21.14 -4.31 -0.85
C GLY A 309 20.31 -4.92 0.28
N LEU A 310 19.11 -4.40 0.54
CA LEU A 310 18.15 -5.05 1.43
C LEU A 310 17.41 -6.16 0.68
N PHE A 311 17.16 -7.28 1.34
CA PHE A 311 16.50 -8.45 0.76
C PHE A 311 15.01 -8.42 1.04
N ASP A 312 14.28 -7.44 0.48
CA ASP A 312 12.82 -7.43 0.51
C ASP A 312 12.23 -8.59 -0.31
N LEU A 313 10.90 -8.70 -0.44
CA LEU A 313 10.28 -9.77 -1.24
C LEU A 313 10.86 -9.85 -2.66
N LEU A 314 10.96 -8.72 -3.37
CA LEU A 314 11.41 -8.71 -4.76
C LEU A 314 12.88 -9.14 -4.86
N ASN A 315 13.75 -8.61 -4.00
CA ASN A 315 15.16 -8.95 -4.03
C ASN A 315 15.42 -10.39 -3.52
N SER A 316 14.62 -10.89 -2.58
CA SER A 316 14.70 -12.30 -2.13
C SER A 316 14.37 -13.26 -3.27
N VAL A 317 13.36 -12.94 -4.07
CA VAL A 317 13.02 -13.68 -5.29
C VAL A 317 14.15 -13.58 -6.31
N LYS A 318 14.61 -12.36 -6.63
CA LYS A 318 15.71 -12.14 -7.59
C LYS A 318 16.95 -12.95 -7.21
N GLN A 319 17.32 -12.95 -5.93
CA GLN A 319 18.47 -13.70 -5.44
C GLN A 319 18.27 -15.22 -5.59
N ALA A 320 17.08 -15.73 -5.28
CA ALA A 320 16.80 -17.16 -5.44
C ALA A 320 16.86 -17.60 -6.92
N THR A 321 16.52 -16.73 -7.86
CA THR A 321 16.63 -17.03 -9.31
C THR A 321 18.07 -17.04 -9.83
N ALA A 322 19.01 -16.47 -9.08
CA ALA A 322 20.43 -16.48 -9.39
C ALA A 322 21.17 -17.70 -8.82
N ASP A 323 20.47 -18.56 -8.05
CA ASP A 323 21.05 -19.78 -7.50
C ASP A 323 21.32 -20.81 -8.62
N PRO A 324 22.57 -21.31 -8.76
CA PRO A 324 22.91 -22.37 -9.70
C PRO A 324 22.00 -23.60 -9.64
N ALA A 325 21.52 -23.97 -8.44
CA ALA A 325 20.63 -25.12 -8.25
C ALA A 325 19.24 -24.92 -8.87
N TRP A 326 18.81 -23.67 -9.07
CA TRP A 326 17.46 -23.31 -9.54
C TRP A 326 17.47 -22.43 -10.80
N LEU A 327 18.55 -22.48 -11.60
CA LEU A 327 18.65 -21.70 -12.84
C LEU A 327 17.46 -21.95 -13.77
N GLY A 328 16.90 -20.87 -14.31
CA GLY A 328 15.76 -20.91 -15.23
C GLY A 328 14.39 -20.69 -14.59
N MET A 329 14.30 -20.64 -13.25
CA MET A 329 13.03 -20.46 -12.51
C MET A 329 12.65 -18.98 -12.27
N ALA A 330 13.11 -18.08 -13.14
CA ALA A 330 12.90 -16.64 -12.99
C ALA A 330 11.43 -16.25 -13.17
N THR A 331 10.75 -16.90 -14.13
CA THR A 331 9.34 -16.63 -14.44
C THR A 331 8.46 -16.96 -13.23
N GLU A 332 8.62 -18.13 -12.65
CA GLU A 332 7.91 -18.60 -11.46
C GLU A 332 8.11 -17.65 -10.28
N GLY A 333 9.37 -17.27 -10.04
CA GLY A 333 9.72 -16.32 -8.98
C GLY A 333 9.02 -14.98 -9.14
N TYR A 334 9.11 -14.35 -10.32
CA TYR A 334 8.49 -13.05 -10.55
C TYR A 334 6.96 -13.11 -10.63
N VAL A 335 6.38 -14.19 -11.14
CA VAL A 335 4.92 -14.42 -11.10
C VAL A 335 4.45 -14.54 -9.65
N PHE A 336 5.16 -15.29 -8.81
CA PHE A 336 4.87 -15.38 -7.38
C PHE A 336 4.95 -14.00 -6.70
N ALA A 337 6.03 -13.25 -6.91
CA ALA A 337 6.18 -11.90 -6.37
C ALA A 337 5.03 -10.98 -6.83
N ALA A 338 4.71 -11.00 -8.13
CA ALA A 338 3.63 -10.20 -8.70
C ALA A 338 2.26 -10.55 -8.11
N LEU A 339 1.97 -11.84 -7.91
CA LEU A 339 0.74 -12.30 -7.27
C LEU A 339 0.66 -11.83 -5.82
N VAL A 340 1.75 -11.92 -5.05
CA VAL A 340 1.78 -11.41 -3.67
C VAL A 340 1.54 -9.89 -3.65
N PHE A 341 2.29 -9.12 -4.45
CA PHE A 341 2.06 -7.66 -4.55
C PHE A 341 0.63 -7.34 -4.97
N TRP A 342 0.07 -8.08 -5.93
CA TRP A 342 -1.29 -7.90 -6.40
C TRP A 342 -2.32 -8.20 -5.31
N ILE A 343 -2.21 -9.32 -4.58
CA ILE A 343 -3.12 -9.69 -3.48
C ILE A 343 -3.18 -8.56 -2.43
N PHE A 344 -2.02 -8.06 -2.00
CA PHE A 344 -1.96 -6.98 -1.01
C PHE A 344 -2.51 -5.66 -1.55
N CYS A 345 -2.10 -5.24 -2.76
CA CYS A 345 -2.57 -4.00 -3.38
C CYS A 345 -4.08 -4.04 -3.67
N PHE A 346 -4.57 -5.16 -4.20
CA PHE A 346 -5.98 -5.38 -4.47
C PHE A 346 -6.79 -5.40 -3.18
N GLY A 347 -6.32 -6.11 -2.14
CA GLY A 347 -6.96 -6.13 -0.82
C GLY A 347 -7.10 -4.74 -0.22
N MET A 348 -6.02 -3.95 -0.21
CA MET A 348 -6.04 -2.56 0.25
C MET A 348 -6.98 -1.68 -0.58
N SER A 349 -6.97 -1.82 -1.92
CA SER A 349 -7.85 -1.07 -2.81
C SER A 349 -9.33 -1.40 -2.61
N ARG A 350 -9.69 -2.68 -2.51
CA ARG A 350 -11.05 -3.13 -2.20
C ARG A 350 -11.53 -2.62 -0.85
N TYR A 351 -10.65 -2.65 0.15
CA TYR A 351 -10.95 -2.10 1.47
C TYR A 351 -11.16 -0.58 1.43
N SER A 352 -10.34 0.15 0.68
CA SER A 352 -10.50 1.61 0.48
C SER A 352 -11.88 1.94 -0.10
N MET A 353 -12.29 1.26 -1.17
CA MET A 353 -13.60 1.48 -1.79
C MET A 353 -14.75 1.16 -0.84
N HIS A 354 -14.64 0.08 -0.06
CA HIS A 354 -15.64 -0.24 0.96
C HIS A 354 -15.74 0.86 2.03
N LEU A 355 -14.60 1.37 2.49
CA LEU A 355 -14.54 2.42 3.50
C LEU A 355 -15.09 3.75 2.96
N GLU A 356 -14.80 4.08 1.70
CA GLU A 356 -15.36 5.24 0.99
C GLU A 356 -16.89 5.16 0.94
N HIS A 357 -17.47 4.06 0.45
CA HIS A 357 -18.93 3.88 0.40
C HIS A 357 -19.60 3.94 1.77
N LYS A 358 -18.92 3.46 2.83
CA LYS A 358 -19.44 3.48 4.20
C LYS A 358 -19.40 4.87 4.82
N LEU A 359 -18.40 5.68 4.46
CA LEU A 359 -18.16 7.00 5.01
C LEU A 359 -18.78 8.12 4.16
N ASP A 360 -19.21 7.81 2.93
CA ASP A 360 -20.01 8.68 2.09
C ASP A 360 -21.34 9.00 2.80
N THR A 361 -21.35 10.13 3.48
CA THR A 361 -22.52 10.73 4.10
C THR A 361 -23.05 11.88 3.25
N GLY A 362 -22.58 12.01 2.01
CA GLY A 362 -23.10 12.96 1.05
C GLY A 362 -24.54 12.61 0.72
N HIS A 363 -25.46 13.55 0.91
CA HIS A 363 -26.83 13.42 0.43
C HIS A 363 -26.79 13.06 -1.05
N LYS A 364 -27.28 11.86 -1.40
CA LYS A 364 -27.76 11.57 -2.75
C LYS A 364 -28.82 12.62 -3.04
N ARG A 365 -28.42 13.67 -3.74
CA ARG A 365 -29.32 14.73 -4.17
C ARG A 365 -30.00 14.32 -5.47
#